data_AF-A0A2S8FVE2-F1
#
_entry.id   AF-A0A2S8FVE2-F1
#
_cell.length_a   1.000
_cell.length_b   1.000
_cell.length_c   1.000
_cell.angle_alpha   90.00
_cell.angle_beta   90.00
_cell.angle_gamma   90.00
#
_symmetry.space_group_name_H-M   'P 1'
#
loop_
_entity.id
_entity.type
_entity.pdbx_description
1 polymer ?
#
loop_
_entity_poly.entity_id
_entity_poly.type
_entity_poly.pdbx_seq_one_letter_code
_entity_poly.pdbx_strand_id
1 'polypeptide(L)'
;MTETSLSPESQMKAIDLEMAHLWMVRTFLKHAEETEEDDELQEVARTLYDYMLALGPAVQANDPTAYLKQAKKKFRKLRQACELFEEIQPEISDHTNFQMAAISCRQVVDQVEAILGASTN
;
A
#
# COMPACT_ATOMS: atom_id res chain seq x y z
N MET A 1 27.96 -10.21 -8.34
CA MET A 1 26.64 -10.82 -8.60
C MET A 1 25.84 -9.78 -9.35
N THR A 2 25.50 -10.02 -10.61
CA THR A 2 24.73 -9.07 -11.43
C THR A 2 23.31 -9.01 -10.88
N GLU A 3 22.95 -7.87 -10.27
CA GLU A 3 21.56 -7.55 -9.94
C GLU A 3 20.77 -7.47 -11.25
N THR A 4 19.97 -8.49 -11.52
CA THR A 4 19.04 -8.47 -12.64
C THR A 4 17.88 -7.54 -12.25
N SER A 5 17.88 -6.31 -12.76
CA SER A 5 16.74 -5.39 -12.63
C SER A 5 15.48 -6.07 -13.19
N LEU A 6 14.40 -6.08 -12.42
CA LEU A 6 13.12 -6.64 -12.86
C LEU A 6 12.59 -5.89 -14.09
N SER A 7 11.97 -6.61 -15.03
CA SER A 7 11.27 -5.96 -16.15
C SER A 7 10.10 -5.11 -15.62
N PRO A 8 9.70 -4.02 -16.31
CA PRO A 8 8.56 -3.19 -15.88
C PRO A 8 7.28 -4.00 -15.64
N GLU A 9 7.01 -5.00 -16.49
CA GLU A 9 5.85 -5.89 -16.34
C GLU A 9 5.96 -6.75 -15.06
N SER A 10 7.14 -7.29 -14.77
CA SER A 10 7.39 -8.03 -13.54
C SER A 10 7.24 -7.15 -12.30
N GLN A 11 7.69 -5.89 -12.37
CA GLN A 11 7.54 -4.93 -11.28
C GLN A 11 6.08 -4.55 -11.04
N MET A 12 5.32 -4.27 -12.10
CA MET A 12 3.88 -4.03 -12.02
C MET A 12 3.18 -5.20 -11.35
N LYS A 13 3.42 -6.44 -11.82
CA LYS A 13 2.81 -7.65 -11.24
C LYS A 13 3.18 -7.85 -9.77
N ALA A 14 4.44 -7.59 -9.40
CA ALA A 14 4.89 -7.70 -8.02
C ALA A 14 4.22 -6.67 -7.11
N ILE A 15 4.14 -5.39 -7.54
CA ILE A 15 3.44 -4.35 -6.77
C ILE A 15 1.94 -4.66 -6.70
N ASP A 16 1.33 -5.17 -7.77
CA ASP A 16 -0.09 -5.49 -7.78
C ASP A 16 -0.45 -6.65 -6.83
N LEU A 17 0.48 -7.59 -6.65
CA LEU A 17 0.37 -8.61 -5.59
C LEU A 17 0.36 -7.97 -4.20
N GLU A 18 1.25 -7.01 -3.92
CA GLU A 18 1.24 -6.26 -2.66
C GLU A 18 -0.05 -5.45 -2.48
N MET A 19 -0.63 -4.92 -3.57
CA MET A 19 -1.93 -4.24 -3.52
C MET A 19 -3.06 -5.19 -3.13
N ALA A 20 -3.00 -6.47 -3.50
CA ALA A 20 -3.97 -7.47 -3.03
C ALA A 20 -3.90 -7.66 -1.50
N HIS A 21 -2.70 -7.68 -0.92
CA HIS A 21 -2.52 -7.74 0.53
C HIS A 21 -3.03 -6.47 1.22
N LEU A 22 -2.69 -5.30 0.66
CA LEU A 22 -3.15 -4.02 1.18
C LEU A 22 -4.67 -3.83 1.07
N TRP A 23 -5.29 -4.42 0.05
CA TRP A 23 -6.75 -4.43 -0.10
C TRP A 23 -7.43 -5.15 1.06
N MET A 24 -6.83 -6.22 1.57
CA MET A 24 -7.36 -6.92 2.75
C MET A 24 -7.28 -6.05 4.00
N VAL A 25 -6.17 -5.35 4.22
CA VAL A 25 -6.00 -4.38 5.32
C VAL A 25 -7.05 -3.28 5.23
N ARG A 26 -7.16 -2.63 4.06
CA ARG A 26 -8.16 -1.58 3.85
C ARG A 26 -9.59 -2.09 4.03
N THR A 27 -9.88 -3.32 3.59
CA THR A 27 -11.21 -3.93 3.74
C THR A 27 -11.53 -4.18 5.21
N PHE A 28 -10.57 -4.67 5.99
CA PHE A 28 -10.70 -4.79 7.43
C PHE A 28 -10.99 -3.43 8.07
N LEU A 29 -10.13 -2.43 7.86
CA LEU A 29 -10.28 -1.09 8.44
C LEU A 29 -11.62 -0.46 8.11
N LYS A 30 -12.07 -0.54 6.84
CA LYS A 30 -13.35 0.04 6.40
C LYS A 30 -14.56 -0.47 7.22
N HIS A 31 -14.50 -1.69 7.76
CA HIS A 31 -15.61 -2.30 8.48
C HIS A 31 -15.34 -2.44 9.99
N ALA A 32 -14.23 -1.89 10.48
CA ALA A 32 -13.96 -1.83 11.90
C ALA A 32 -14.77 -0.68 12.51
N GLU A 33 -15.39 -0.92 13.68
CA GLU A 33 -16.19 0.08 14.38
C GLU A 33 -15.32 1.28 14.78
N GLU A 34 -14.06 1.03 15.13
CA GLU A 34 -13.08 2.04 15.50
C GLU A 34 -12.84 3.07 14.38
N THR A 35 -12.99 2.68 13.12
CA THR A 35 -12.83 3.60 11.97
C THR A 35 -14.00 4.58 11.84
N GLU A 36 -15.15 4.30 12.45
CA GLU A 36 -16.29 5.24 12.48
C GLU A 36 -16.09 6.33 13.54
N GLU A 37 -15.29 6.05 14.57
CA GLU A 37 -15.06 6.93 15.72
C GLU A 37 -13.74 7.71 15.62
N ASP A 38 -12.78 7.24 14.80
CA ASP A 38 -11.46 7.82 14.64
C ASP A 38 -11.24 8.39 13.22
N ASP A 39 -11.15 9.73 13.13
CA ASP A 39 -10.97 10.45 11.87
C ASP A 39 -9.63 10.12 11.18
N GLU A 40 -8.57 9.86 11.96
CA GLU A 40 -7.23 9.56 11.42
C GLU A 40 -7.21 8.16 10.81
N LEU A 41 -7.83 7.17 11.46
CA LEU A 41 -8.00 5.82 10.92
C LEU A 41 -8.88 5.82 9.66
N GLN A 42 -9.91 6.67 9.63
CA GLN A 42 -10.72 6.86 8.44
C GLN A 42 -9.88 7.44 7.28
N GLU A 43 -8.99 8.40 7.57
CA GLU A 43 -8.06 8.96 6.58
C GLU A 43 -7.06 7.91 6.07
N VAL A 44 -6.55 7.04 6.94
CA VAL A 44 -5.71 5.89 6.54
C VAL A 44 -6.48 5.03 5.54
N ALA A 45 -7.67 4.53 5.91
CA ALA A 45 -8.45 3.63 5.06
C ALA A 45 -8.82 4.25 3.70
N ARG A 46 -9.10 5.56 3.68
CA ARG A 46 -9.34 6.34 2.46
C ARG A 46 -8.07 6.46 1.60
N THR A 47 -6.93 6.78 2.20
CA THR A 47 -5.66 6.96 1.48
C THR A 47 -5.18 5.64 0.85
N LEU A 48 -5.33 4.51 1.55
CA LEU A 48 -5.03 3.19 0.99
C LEU A 48 -5.89 2.92 -0.26
N TYR A 49 -7.20 3.19 -0.17
CA TYR A 49 -8.12 3.04 -1.29
C TYR A 49 -7.73 3.93 -2.49
N ASP A 50 -7.46 5.21 -2.25
CA ASP A 50 -7.10 6.17 -3.30
C ASP A 50 -5.80 5.82 -4.01
N TYR A 51 -4.84 5.21 -3.30
CA TYR A 51 -3.62 4.70 -3.91
C TYR A 51 -3.93 3.55 -4.87
N MET A 52 -4.66 2.52 -4.41
CA MET A 52 -5.02 1.36 -5.24
C MET A 52 -5.92 1.74 -6.43
N LEU A 53 -6.90 2.63 -6.20
CA LEU A 53 -7.79 3.13 -7.25
C LEU A 53 -7.00 3.87 -8.35
N ALA A 54 -5.98 4.63 -7.96
CA ALA A 54 -5.16 5.36 -8.91
C ALA A 54 -4.32 4.46 -9.83
N LEU A 55 -4.02 3.23 -9.41
CA LEU A 55 -3.27 2.25 -10.20
C LEU A 55 -4.16 1.44 -11.14
N GLY A 56 -5.43 1.25 -10.79
CA GLY A 56 -6.41 0.42 -11.52
C GLY A 56 -6.46 0.64 -13.05
N PRO A 57 -6.52 1.90 -13.56
CA PRO A 57 -6.56 2.12 -15.01
C PRO A 57 -5.35 1.55 -15.77
N ALA A 58 -4.15 1.64 -15.19
CA ALA A 58 -2.94 1.13 -15.83
C ALA A 58 -2.88 -0.41 -15.81
N VAL A 59 -3.37 -1.04 -14.74
CA VAL A 59 -3.52 -2.51 -14.68
C VAL A 59 -4.48 -2.99 -15.75
N GLN A 60 -5.65 -2.35 -15.87
CA GLN A 60 -6.68 -2.71 -16.86
C GLN A 60 -6.19 -2.56 -18.29
N ALA A 61 -5.35 -1.55 -18.57
CA ALA A 61 -4.73 -1.33 -19.87
C ALA A 61 -3.49 -2.22 -20.12
N ASN A 62 -3.06 -3.00 -19.13
CA ASN A 62 -1.78 -3.73 -19.14
C ASN A 62 -0.61 -2.81 -19.57
N ASP A 63 -0.51 -1.63 -18.94
CA ASP A 63 0.53 -0.62 -19.20
C ASP A 63 1.46 -0.48 -17.97
N PRO A 64 2.57 -1.25 -17.94
CA PRO A 64 3.52 -1.20 -16.84
C PRO A 64 4.21 0.15 -16.67
N THR A 65 4.36 0.92 -17.75
CA THR A 65 5.05 2.22 -17.69
C THR A 65 4.17 3.25 -16.99
N ALA A 66 2.89 3.33 -17.37
CA ALA A 66 1.92 4.19 -16.71
C ALA A 66 1.72 3.77 -15.24
N TYR A 67 1.67 2.46 -14.97
CA TYR A 67 1.54 1.92 -13.63
C TYR A 67 2.69 2.38 -12.71
N LEU A 68 3.94 2.11 -13.12
CA LEU A 68 5.12 2.43 -12.29
C LEU A 68 5.29 3.93 -12.08
N LYS A 69 5.00 4.74 -13.11
CA LYS A 69 5.00 6.20 -12.99
C LYS A 69 4.01 6.67 -11.93
N GLN A 70 2.80 6.10 -11.92
CA GLN A 70 1.75 6.46 -10.98
C GLN A 70 2.05 5.96 -9.57
N ALA A 71 2.52 4.72 -9.43
CA ALA A 71 2.96 4.14 -8.17
C ALA A 71 4.04 5.01 -7.52
N LYS A 72 5.12 5.32 -8.25
CA LYS A 72 6.21 6.19 -7.77
C LYS A 72 5.72 7.58 -7.38
N LYS A 73 4.85 8.20 -8.19
CA LYS A 73 4.31 9.54 -7.92
C LYS A 73 3.52 9.58 -6.61
N LYS A 74 2.79 8.52 -6.28
CA LYS A 74 1.89 8.47 -5.12
C LYS A 74 2.49 7.74 -3.91
N PHE A 75 3.63 7.08 -4.07
CA PHE A 75 4.25 6.23 -3.05
C PHE A 75 4.44 6.94 -1.71
N ARG A 76 4.90 8.20 -1.72
CA ARG A 76 5.06 8.99 -0.47
C ARG A 76 3.77 9.04 0.36
N LYS A 77 2.61 9.19 -0.27
CA LYS A 77 1.33 9.24 0.45
C LYS A 77 0.93 7.88 1.02
N LEU A 78 1.19 6.80 0.28
CA LEU A 78 0.98 5.44 0.78
C LEU A 78 1.83 5.19 2.03
N ARG A 79 3.13 5.50 1.95
CA ARG A 79 4.05 5.39 3.09
C ARG A 79 3.53 6.14 4.31
N GLN A 80 3.18 7.41 4.13
CA GLN A 80 2.70 8.25 5.23
C GLN A 80 1.41 7.70 5.87
N ALA A 81 0.50 7.12 5.08
CA ALA A 81 -0.70 6.49 5.64
C ALA A 81 -0.40 5.24 6.48
N CYS A 82 0.54 4.39 6.05
CA CYS A 82 0.94 3.24 6.89
C CYS A 82 1.74 3.68 8.13
N GLU A 83 2.58 4.71 8.01
CA GLU A 83 3.27 5.31 9.18
C GLU A 83 2.28 5.86 10.20
N LEU A 84 1.29 6.64 9.74
CA LEU A 84 0.21 7.14 10.60
C LEU A 84 -0.54 5.98 11.25
N PHE A 85 -0.89 4.95 10.48
CA PHE A 85 -1.60 3.80 11.03
C PHE A 85 -0.82 3.11 12.16
N GLU A 86 0.48 2.87 11.98
CA GLU A 86 1.32 2.29 13.02
C GLU A 86 1.46 3.17 14.27
N GLU A 87 1.45 4.49 14.08
CA GLU A 87 1.51 5.46 15.19
C GLU A 87 0.23 5.42 16.03
N ILE A 88 -0.95 5.47 15.39
CA ILE A 88 -2.24 5.58 16.09
C ILE A 88 -2.79 4.22 16.54
N GLN A 89 -2.42 3.12 15.89
CA GLN A 89 -3.00 1.80 16.15
C GLN A 89 -2.99 1.37 17.63
N PRO A 90 -1.91 1.57 18.42
CA PRO A 90 -1.88 1.17 19.83
C PRO A 90 -2.89 1.92 20.71
N GLU A 91 -3.27 3.14 20.35
CA GLU A 91 -4.25 3.95 21.08
C GLU A 91 -5.69 3.59 20.68
N ILE A 92 -5.87 3.17 19.43
CA ILE A 92 -7.18 2.79 18.87
C ILE A 92 -7.65 1.43 19.40
N SER A 93 -6.80 0.40 19.34
CA SER A 93 -7.21 -0.97 19.69
C SER A 93 -6.02 -1.86 19.99
N ASP A 94 -6.09 -2.67 21.03
CA ASP A 94 -5.08 -3.70 21.36
C ASP A 94 -5.35 -5.05 20.68
N HIS A 95 -6.43 -5.14 19.89
CA HIS A 95 -6.84 -6.39 19.25
C HIS A 95 -5.83 -6.85 18.19
N THR A 96 -5.54 -8.16 18.14
CA THR A 96 -4.54 -8.75 17.24
C THR A 96 -4.75 -8.39 15.77
N ASN A 97 -6.00 -8.26 15.30
CA ASN A 97 -6.29 -7.85 13.92
C ASN A 97 -5.68 -6.48 13.57
N PHE A 98 -5.76 -5.50 14.48
CA PHE A 98 -5.20 -4.17 14.24
C PHE A 98 -3.68 -4.19 14.21
N GLN A 99 -3.06 -4.91 15.16
CA GLN A 99 -1.60 -5.10 15.21
C GLN A 99 -1.10 -5.78 13.92
N MET A 100 -1.76 -6.85 13.47
CA MET A 100 -1.39 -7.55 12.25
C MET A 100 -1.65 -6.72 11.00
N ALA A 101 -2.71 -5.91 10.99
CA ALA A 101 -2.99 -4.99 9.89
C ALA A 101 -1.90 -3.91 9.76
N ALA A 102 -1.43 -3.35 10.88
CA ALA A 102 -0.34 -2.37 10.90
C ALA A 102 0.97 -2.98 10.37
N ILE A 103 1.35 -4.17 10.87
CA ILE A 103 2.51 -4.93 10.39
C ILE A 103 2.42 -5.21 8.89
N SER A 104 1.24 -5.62 8.42
CA SER A 104 0.99 -5.90 7.00
C SER A 104 1.13 -4.63 6.14
N CYS A 105 0.62 -3.49 6.62
CA CYS A 105 0.76 -2.19 5.94
C CYS A 105 2.24 -1.81 5.79
N ARG A 106 3.03 -1.93 6.87
CA ARG A 106 4.49 -1.70 6.83
C ARG A 106 5.17 -2.55 5.77
N GLN A 107 4.90 -3.86 5.82
CA GLN A 107 5.56 -4.82 4.93
C GLN A 107 5.26 -4.51 3.47
N VAL A 108 4.01 -4.18 3.13
CA VAL A 108 3.65 -3.76 1.77
C VAL A 108 4.44 -2.53 1.35
N VAL A 109 4.57 -1.52 2.21
CA VAL A 109 5.33 -0.30 1.89
C VAL A 109 6.81 -0.60 1.62
N ASP A 110 7.43 -1.44 2.45
CA ASP A 110 8.83 -1.81 2.31
C ASP A 110 9.08 -2.57 1.00
N GLN A 111 8.19 -3.51 0.66
CA GLN A 111 8.28 -4.29 -0.58
C GLN A 111 8.06 -3.41 -1.81
N VAL A 112 7.07 -2.51 -1.77
CA VAL A 112 6.83 -1.57 -2.88
C VAL A 112 8.01 -0.62 -3.05
N GLU A 113 8.63 -0.13 -1.97
CA GLU A 113 9.85 0.68 -2.08
C GLU A 113 10.98 -0.10 -2.73
N ALA A 114 11.23 -1.33 -2.29
CA ALA A 114 12.30 -2.17 -2.84
C ALA A 114 12.10 -2.39 -4.35
N ILE A 115 10.87 -2.68 -4.77
CA ILE A 115 10.54 -2.90 -6.19
C ILE A 115 10.72 -1.60 -7.00
N LEU A 116 10.25 -0.46 -6.49
CA LEU A 116 10.39 0.85 -7.17
C LEU A 116 11.83 1.36 -7.18
N GLY A 117 12.62 1.04 -6.15
CA GLY A 117 14.04 1.35 -6.05
C GLY A 117 14.87 0.59 -7.08
N ALA A 118 14.54 -0.68 -7.33
CA ALA A 118 15.17 -1.50 -8.37
C ALA A 118 14.96 -0.96 -9.80
N SER A 119 14.02 -0.03 -10.03
CA SER A 119 13.83 0.66 -11.32
C SER A 119 14.80 1.83 -11.55
N THR A 120 15.70 2.13 -10.62
CA THR A 120 16.59 3.30 -10.68
C THR A 120 18.04 2.84 -10.89
N ASN A 121 18.37 2.40 -12.11
CA ASN A 121 19.73 2.33 -12.67
C ASN A 121 19.66 2.42 -14.19
#